data_AF-A0A529M740-F1
#
_entry.id   AF-A0A529M740-F1
#
_cell.length_a   1.000
_cell.length_b   1.000
_cell.length_c   1.000
_cell.angle_alpha   90.00
_cell.angle_beta   90.00
_cell.angle_gamma   90.00
#
_symmetry.space_group_name_H-M   'P 1'
#
loop_
_entity.id
_entity.type
_entity.pdbx_description
1 polymer ?
#
loop_
_entity_poly.entity_id
_entity_poly.type
_entity_poly.pdbx_seq_one_letter_code
_entity_poly.pdbx_strand_id
1 'polypeptide(L)'
;FAIVFPCLLLNYFGQGAFVLSHGGKPTNPFFQMLPEWALMPMVGLATAATVIASQAVISGAFSLTRQAVQLNLLPRIEVQHTSEMQSGQIYMPRVNLLVALGVMLLVVGFGSSSALASAYGISVTGEMLMTTILLFVVMRWLWKWQVATALALVVLFGVIDLGFFSANVVKIVEGGWVSITVASLMGLIMWTWIRGTRYLFDKTRRNEIPLDFLASNLLKKKPQLVSGTAVFLTSDPLSAPTALMHSLKHYKVLHEKNVI
;
A
#
# COMPACT_ATOMS: atom_id res chain seq x y z
N PHE A 1 -0.41 23.17 -8.19
CA PHE A 1 0.54 23.86 -7.28
C PHE A 1 0.38 25.38 -7.25
N ALA A 2 0.20 26.07 -8.39
CA ALA A 2 0.13 27.54 -8.43
C ALA A 2 -0.96 28.21 -7.58
N ILE A 3 -2.08 27.53 -7.29
CA ILE A 3 -3.17 28.07 -6.45
C ILE A 3 -3.04 27.55 -5.01
N VAL A 4 -2.91 26.23 -4.85
CA VAL A 4 -2.93 25.59 -3.53
C VAL A 4 -1.75 26.02 -2.64
N PHE A 5 -0.55 26.12 -3.21
CA PHE A 5 0.65 26.48 -2.43
C PHE A 5 0.58 27.89 -1.83
N PRO A 6 0.29 28.97 -2.60
CA PRO A 6 0.17 30.30 -1.99
C PRO A 6 -1.01 30.38 -1.03
N CYS A 7 -2.13 29.70 -1.29
CA CYS A 7 -3.26 29.66 -0.35
C CYS A 7 -2.88 29.03 1.00
N LEU A 8 -2.17 27.89 0.98
CA LEU A 8 -1.69 27.25 2.22
C LEU A 8 -0.69 28.12 2.96
N LEU A 9 0.24 28.74 2.23
CA LEU A 9 1.26 29.61 2.81
C LEU A 9 0.63 30.84 3.48
N LEU A 10 -0.33 31.50 2.82
CA LEU A 10 -1.10 32.59 3.41
C LEU A 10 -1.89 32.13 4.64
N ASN A 11 -2.46 30.93 4.61
CA ASN A 11 -3.22 30.39 5.74
C ASN A 11 -2.31 30.16 6.96
N TYR A 12 -1.16 29.51 6.78
CA TYR A 12 -0.20 29.29 7.88
C TYR A 12 0.41 30.58 8.39
N PHE A 13 0.74 31.54 7.51
CA PHE A 13 1.24 32.85 7.93
C PHE A 13 0.17 33.65 8.68
N GLY A 14 -1.08 33.60 8.24
CA GLY A 14 -2.21 34.20 8.96
C GLY A 14 -2.40 33.61 10.35
N GLN A 15 -2.35 32.27 10.48
CA GLN A 15 -2.39 31.60 11.77
C GLN A 15 -1.19 31.99 12.66
N GLY A 16 0.02 32.08 12.10
CA GLY A 16 1.21 32.52 12.82
C GLY A 16 1.08 33.96 13.35
N ALA A 17 0.61 34.88 12.52
CA ALA A 17 0.34 36.26 12.92
C ALA A 17 -0.74 36.36 14.01
N PHE A 18 -1.78 35.52 13.91
CA PHE A 18 -2.83 35.43 14.93
C PHE A 18 -2.29 34.92 16.28
N VAL A 19 -1.47 33.86 16.27
CA VAL A 19 -0.83 33.30 17.47
C VAL A 19 0.06 34.34 18.16
N LEU A 20 0.86 35.09 17.39
CA LEU A 20 1.75 36.12 17.90
C LEU A 20 0.98 37.31 18.51
N SER A 21 -0.12 37.73 17.88
CA SER A 21 -0.94 38.85 18.38
C SER A 21 -1.78 38.49 19.62
N HIS A 22 -1.99 37.20 19.90
CA HIS A 22 -2.86 36.71 20.99
C HIS A 22 -2.09 35.94 22.09
N GLY A 23 -0.82 36.29 22.33
CA GLY A 23 -0.06 35.78 23.47
C GLY A 23 0.37 34.30 23.37
N GLY A 24 0.37 33.72 22.16
CA GLY A 24 1.07 32.46 21.87
C GLY A 24 0.35 31.15 22.24
N LYS A 25 -0.89 31.18 22.76
CA LYS A 25 -1.63 29.96 23.16
C LYS A 25 -3.09 29.89 22.68
N PRO A 26 -3.39 30.07 21.38
CA PRO A 26 -4.74 29.83 20.87
C PRO A 26 -5.05 28.33 20.83
N THR A 27 -6.24 27.94 21.31
CA THR A 27 -6.72 26.54 21.30
C THR A 27 -6.98 26.04 19.88
N ASN A 28 -7.59 26.88 19.05
CA ASN A 28 -7.93 26.56 17.65
C ASN A 28 -7.70 27.80 16.75
N PRO A 29 -6.44 28.16 16.46
CA PRO A 29 -6.12 29.39 15.73
C PRO A 29 -6.80 29.48 14.36
N PHE A 30 -7.00 28.34 13.68
CA PHE A 30 -7.72 28.33 12.40
C PHE A 30 -9.15 28.86 12.48
N PHE A 31 -9.92 28.47 13.49
CA PHE A 31 -11.31 28.91 13.63
C PHE A 31 -11.43 30.27 14.30
N GLN A 32 -10.51 30.60 15.21
CA GLN A 32 -10.52 31.85 15.96
C GLN A 32 -10.11 33.07 15.14
N MET A 33 -9.33 32.89 14.06
CA MET A 33 -8.95 34.00 13.17
C MET A 33 -10.07 34.45 12.23
N LEU A 34 -11.19 33.71 12.15
CA LEU A 34 -12.32 34.04 11.28
C LEU A 34 -13.29 35.00 11.98
N PRO A 35 -13.91 35.93 11.24
CA PRO A 35 -15.02 36.72 11.76
C PRO A 35 -16.23 35.82 12.06
N GLU A 36 -17.06 36.19 13.03
CA GLU A 36 -18.16 35.35 13.54
C GLU A 36 -19.12 34.86 12.44
N TRP A 37 -19.42 35.71 11.45
CA TRP A 37 -20.30 35.34 10.33
C TRP A 37 -19.72 34.24 9.42
N ALA A 38 -18.40 34.14 9.32
CA ALA A 38 -17.70 33.19 8.45
C ALA A 38 -17.45 31.84 9.13
N LEU A 39 -17.62 31.75 10.46
CA LEU A 39 -17.35 30.55 11.24
C LEU A 39 -18.19 29.35 10.77
N MET A 40 -19.52 29.49 10.73
CA MET A 40 -20.41 28.40 10.32
C MET A 40 -20.18 27.93 8.87
N PRO A 41 -20.09 28.84 7.86
CA PRO A 41 -19.72 28.45 6.51
C PRO A 41 -18.37 27.71 6.43
N MET A 42 -17.36 28.18 7.17
CA MET A 42 -16.04 27.56 7.18
C MET A 42 -16.05 26.17 7.83
N VAL A 43 -16.83 25.96 8.90
CA VAL A 43 -17.02 24.63 9.50
C VAL A 43 -17.66 23.67 8.50
N GLY A 44 -18.67 24.11 7.75
CA GLY A 44 -19.27 23.31 6.68
C GLY A 44 -18.26 22.92 5.59
N LEU A 45 -17.46 23.90 5.13
CA LEU A 45 -16.40 23.66 4.14
C LEU A 45 -15.31 22.71 4.66
N ALA A 46 -14.84 22.92 5.90
CA ALA A 46 -13.85 22.05 6.53
C ALA A 46 -14.37 20.61 6.71
N THR A 47 -15.66 20.45 7.01
CA THR A 47 -16.30 19.14 7.10
C THR A 47 -16.34 18.46 5.73
N ALA A 48 -16.75 19.17 4.68
CA ALA A 48 -16.74 18.64 3.32
C ALA A 48 -15.32 18.24 2.88
N ALA A 49 -14.31 19.07 3.16
CA ALA A 49 -12.92 18.77 2.89
C ALA A 49 -12.43 17.51 3.65
N THR A 50 -12.84 17.35 4.90
CA THR A 50 -12.52 16.16 5.72
C THR A 50 -13.14 14.89 5.14
N VAL A 51 -14.38 14.96 4.64
CA VAL A 51 -15.03 13.83 3.95
C VAL A 51 -14.28 13.47 2.68
N ILE A 52 -13.91 14.47 1.86
CA ILE A 52 -13.15 14.24 0.62
C ILE A 52 -11.77 13.61 0.93
N ALA A 53 -11.06 14.13 1.93
CA ALA A 53 -9.77 13.59 2.35
C ALA A 53 -9.91 12.13 2.82
N SER A 54 -10.95 11.81 3.61
CA SER A 54 -11.23 10.44 4.05
C SER A 54 -11.47 9.49 2.86
N GLN A 55 -12.26 9.91 1.87
CA GLN A 55 -12.50 9.13 0.65
C GLN A 55 -11.21 8.88 -0.15
N ALA A 56 -10.32 9.87 -0.24
CA ALA A 56 -9.03 9.72 -0.90
C ALA A 56 -8.13 8.69 -0.18
N VAL A 57 -8.10 8.71 1.16
CA VAL A 57 -7.34 7.73 1.96
C VAL A 57 -7.88 6.32 1.81
N ILE A 58 -9.21 6.13 1.85
CA ILE A 58 -9.85 4.82 1.65
C ILE A 58 -9.52 4.27 0.25
N SER A 59 -9.65 5.10 -0.79
CA SER A 59 -9.32 4.72 -2.17
C SER A 59 -7.83 4.40 -2.33
N GLY A 60 -6.97 5.15 -1.65
CA GLY A 60 -5.53 4.89 -1.57
C GLY A 60 -5.21 3.54 -0.93
N ALA A 61 -5.91 3.20 0.17
CA ALA A 61 -5.76 1.91 0.85
C ALA A 61 -6.14 0.73 -0.07
N PHE A 62 -7.20 0.84 -0.87
CA PHE A 62 -7.55 -0.17 -1.87
C PHE A 62 -6.44 -0.33 -2.91
N SER A 63 -5.91 0.79 -3.42
CA SER A 63 -4.85 0.77 -4.44
C SER A 63 -3.57 0.12 -3.92
N LEU A 64 -3.12 0.49 -2.72
CA LEU A 64 -1.94 -0.11 -2.07
C LEU A 64 -2.15 -1.59 -1.76
N THR A 65 -3.35 -1.97 -1.29
CA THR A 65 -3.68 -3.38 -1.04
C THR A 65 -3.63 -4.18 -2.35
N ARG A 66 -4.18 -3.64 -3.45
CA ARG A 66 -4.12 -4.29 -4.77
C ARG A 66 -2.68 -4.52 -5.21
N GLN A 67 -1.83 -3.51 -5.08
CA GLN A 67 -0.42 -3.59 -5.44
C GLN A 67 0.30 -4.64 -4.58
N ALA A 68 0.04 -4.69 -3.27
CA ALA A 68 0.60 -5.69 -2.38
C ALA A 68 0.15 -7.12 -2.75
N VAL A 69 -1.11 -7.32 -3.14
CA VAL A 69 -1.59 -8.63 -3.64
C VAL A 69 -0.89 -9.02 -4.95
N GLN A 70 -0.70 -8.07 -5.87
CA GLN A 70 0.02 -8.32 -7.14
C GLN A 70 1.50 -8.68 -6.92
N LEU A 71 2.12 -8.15 -5.87
CA LEU A 71 3.48 -8.48 -5.45
C LEU A 71 3.57 -9.75 -4.59
N ASN A 72 2.47 -10.51 -4.43
CA ASN A 72 2.37 -11.68 -3.54
C ASN A 72 2.74 -11.39 -2.07
N LEU A 73 2.62 -10.14 -1.61
CA LEU A 73 2.84 -9.76 -0.21
C LEU A 73 1.62 -10.08 0.66
N LEU A 74 0.43 -10.11 0.07
CA LEU A 74 -0.83 -10.39 0.76
C LEU A 74 -1.62 -11.51 0.07
N PRO A 75 -2.53 -12.19 0.80
CA PRO A 75 -3.47 -13.12 0.19
C PRO A 75 -4.34 -12.46 -0.86
N ARG A 76 -4.86 -13.27 -1.78
CA ARG A 76 -5.85 -12.81 -2.76
C ARG A 76 -7.09 -12.31 -2.02
N ILE A 77 -7.36 -11.02 -2.15
CA ILE A 77 -8.54 -10.36 -1.62
C ILE A 77 -9.49 -10.09 -2.78
N GLU A 78 -10.79 -10.17 -2.51
CA GLU A 78 -11.82 -9.84 -3.49
C GLU A 78 -11.72 -8.37 -3.91
N VAL A 79 -11.63 -8.14 -5.21
CA VAL A 79 -11.60 -6.80 -5.82
C VAL A 79 -12.82 -6.68 -6.71
N GLN A 80 -13.71 -5.76 -6.36
CA GLN A 80 -14.89 -5.43 -7.18
C GLN A 80 -14.55 -4.21 -8.02
N HIS A 81 -14.66 -4.35 -9.34
CA HIS A 81 -14.45 -3.23 -10.26
C HIS A 81 -15.72 -2.40 -10.32
N THR A 82 -15.65 -1.15 -9.89
CA THR A 82 -16.80 -0.23 -9.89
C THR A 82 -16.98 0.48 -11.23
N SER A 83 -15.98 0.45 -12.10
CA SER A 83 -16.08 0.89 -13.49
C SER A 83 -15.33 -0.05 -14.42
N GLU A 84 -15.95 -0.35 -15.55
CA GLU A 84 -15.34 -1.14 -16.64
C GLU A 84 -14.24 -0.36 -17.38
N MET A 85 -14.28 0.98 -17.34
CA MET A 85 -13.39 1.86 -18.11
C MET A 85 -12.20 2.39 -17.31
N GLN A 86 -12.30 2.41 -15.97
CA GLN A 86 -11.30 3.02 -15.10
C GLN A 86 -10.71 1.98 -14.15
N SER A 87 -9.50 1.49 -14.47
CA SER A 87 -8.79 0.51 -13.64
C SER A 87 -8.53 0.99 -12.19
N GLY A 88 -8.55 2.30 -11.96
CA GLY A 88 -8.40 2.89 -10.61
C GLY A 88 -9.68 2.87 -9.76
N GLN A 89 -10.85 2.62 -10.36
CA GLN A 89 -12.12 2.53 -9.64
C GLN A 89 -12.32 1.09 -9.18
N ILE A 90 -11.78 0.81 -7.99
CA ILE A 90 -11.85 -0.48 -7.32
C ILE A 90 -12.51 -0.31 -5.96
N TYR A 91 -13.36 -1.25 -5.61
CA TYR A 91 -13.93 -1.38 -4.27
C TYR A 91 -13.48 -2.72 -3.67
N MET A 92 -12.99 -2.66 -2.43
CA MET A 92 -12.59 -3.85 -1.68
C MET A 92 -13.38 -3.91 -0.37
N PRO A 93 -14.50 -4.66 -0.33
CA PRO A 93 -15.41 -4.66 0.82
C PRO A 93 -14.71 -5.00 2.15
N ARG A 94 -13.81 -5.99 2.12
CA ARG A 94 -13.06 -6.44 3.31
C ARG A 94 -12.08 -5.38 3.81
N VAL A 95 -11.38 -4.70 2.89
CA VAL A 95 -10.45 -3.63 3.26
C VAL A 95 -11.23 -2.45 3.82
N ASN A 96 -12.37 -2.09 3.20
CA ASN A 96 -13.23 -1.02 3.67
C ASN A 96 -13.72 -1.30 5.10
N LEU A 97 -14.17 -2.53 5.37
CA LEU A 97 -14.60 -2.93 6.71
C LEU A 97 -13.46 -2.85 7.73
N LEU A 98 -12.26 -3.32 7.37
CA LEU A 98 -11.08 -3.25 8.26
C LEU A 98 -10.68 -1.80 8.57
N VAL A 99 -10.68 -0.92 7.55
CA VAL A 99 -10.41 0.50 7.74
C VAL A 99 -11.49 1.14 8.62
N ALA A 100 -12.77 0.86 8.38
CA ALA A 100 -13.87 1.40 9.17
C ALA A 100 -13.78 0.97 10.65
N LEU A 101 -13.54 -0.33 10.91
CA LEU A 101 -13.33 -0.85 12.27
C LEU A 101 -12.10 -0.21 12.92
N GLY A 102 -10.98 -0.09 12.18
CA GLY A 102 -9.77 0.56 12.67
C GLY A 102 -10.03 2.01 13.08
N VAL A 103 -10.68 2.80 12.22
CA VAL A 103 -11.02 4.21 12.53
C VAL A 103 -11.96 4.29 13.74
N MET A 104 -13.00 3.47 13.81
CA MET A 104 -13.91 3.46 14.98
C MET A 104 -13.18 3.14 16.28
N LEU A 105 -12.29 2.14 16.28
CA LEU A 105 -11.47 1.79 17.44
C LEU A 105 -10.54 2.93 17.85
N LEU A 106 -9.92 3.63 16.89
CA LEU A 106 -9.07 4.77 17.18
C LEU A 106 -9.86 5.95 17.75
N VAL A 107 -11.03 6.26 17.19
CA VAL A 107 -11.89 7.36 17.67
C VAL A 107 -12.36 7.10 19.10
N VAL A 108 -12.86 5.89 19.38
CA VAL A 108 -13.31 5.50 20.72
C VAL A 108 -12.14 5.40 21.70
N GLY A 109 -11.00 4.85 21.27
CA GLY A 109 -9.82 4.63 22.12
C GLY A 109 -9.10 5.92 22.52
N PHE A 110 -8.98 6.89 21.62
CA PHE A 110 -8.29 8.16 21.90
C PHE A 110 -9.20 9.25 22.45
N GLY A 111 -10.49 9.27 22.04
CA GLY A 111 -11.52 10.22 22.50
C GLY A 111 -11.31 11.70 22.16
N SER A 112 -10.07 12.14 21.93
CA SER A 112 -9.71 13.53 21.62
C SER A 112 -8.86 13.64 20.35
N SER A 113 -9.10 14.70 19.57
CA SER A 113 -8.35 14.98 18.33
C SER A 113 -6.86 15.21 18.59
N SER A 114 -6.50 15.81 19.72
CA SER A 114 -5.11 16.07 20.10
C SER A 114 -4.32 14.79 20.32
N ALA A 115 -4.90 13.81 21.02
CA ALA A 115 -4.24 12.53 21.27
C ALA A 115 -4.16 11.69 19.98
N LEU A 116 -5.19 11.74 19.12
CA LEU A 116 -5.17 11.11 17.81
C LEU A 116 -4.09 11.71 16.89
N ALA A 117 -3.82 13.03 17.01
CA ALA A 117 -2.79 13.69 16.22
C ALA A 117 -1.38 13.15 16.51
N SER A 118 -1.08 12.86 17.78
CA SER A 118 0.18 12.21 18.17
C SER A 118 0.31 10.79 17.62
N ALA A 119 -0.80 10.08 17.41
CA ALA A 119 -0.79 8.69 16.96
C ALA A 119 -0.34 8.54 15.49
N TYR A 120 -0.75 9.44 14.59
CA TYR A 120 -0.41 9.31 13.15
C TYR A 120 0.95 9.94 12.77
N GLY A 121 1.46 10.88 13.58
CA GLY A 121 2.66 11.66 13.25
C GLY A 121 3.90 10.80 12.97
N ILE A 122 4.05 9.68 13.68
CA ILE A 122 5.15 8.73 13.47
C ILE A 122 5.04 8.03 12.10
N SER A 123 3.83 7.63 11.71
CA SER A 123 3.61 7.00 10.40
C SER A 123 3.97 7.96 9.27
N VAL A 124 3.51 9.22 9.36
CA VAL A 124 3.76 10.22 8.32
C VAL A 124 5.24 10.59 8.24
N THR A 125 5.88 10.89 9.38
CA THR A 125 7.31 11.22 9.36
C THR A 125 8.19 10.03 8.98
N GLY A 126 7.79 8.81 9.32
CA GLY A 126 8.44 7.59 8.83
C GLY A 126 8.28 7.40 7.32
N GLU A 127 7.11 7.72 6.76
CA GLU A 127 6.87 7.71 5.32
C GLU A 127 7.72 8.77 4.58
N MET A 128 7.84 9.97 5.14
CA MET A 128 8.74 11.01 4.61
C MET A 128 10.20 10.54 4.56
N LEU A 129 10.69 9.92 5.64
CA LEU A 129 12.05 9.34 5.64
C LEU A 129 12.22 8.25 4.57
N MET A 130 11.23 7.36 4.43
CA MET A 130 11.26 6.31 3.42
C MET A 130 11.25 6.87 2.00
N THR A 131 10.45 7.90 1.74
CA THR A 131 10.41 8.55 0.42
C THR A 131 11.72 9.28 0.11
N THR A 132 12.36 9.91 1.09
CA THR A 132 13.71 10.50 0.93
C THR A 132 14.77 9.45 0.59
N ILE A 133 14.71 8.26 1.20
CA ILE A 133 15.59 7.13 0.85
C ILE A 133 15.29 6.62 -0.56
N LEU A 134 14.01 6.41 -0.90
CA LEU A 134 13.61 5.96 -2.24
C LEU A 134 13.98 6.97 -3.31
N LEU A 135 13.89 8.27 -3.02
CA LEU A 135 14.32 9.34 -3.92
C LEU A 135 15.80 9.21 -4.27
N PHE A 136 16.66 8.88 -3.31
CA PHE A 136 18.08 8.59 -3.59
C PHE A 136 18.23 7.45 -4.60
N VAL A 137 17.50 6.35 -4.38
CA VAL A 137 17.53 5.18 -5.28
C VAL A 137 17.06 5.57 -6.68
N VAL A 138 15.96 6.31 -6.81
CA VAL A 138 15.43 6.77 -8.10
C VAL A 138 16.43 7.69 -8.80
N MET A 139 16.99 8.68 -8.10
CA MET A 139 17.99 9.60 -8.68
C MET A 139 19.22 8.86 -9.19
N ARG A 140 19.68 7.84 -8.46
CA ARG A 140 20.88 7.08 -8.81
C ARG A 140 20.66 6.07 -9.93
N TRP A 141 19.56 5.31 -9.86
CA TRP A 141 19.35 4.16 -10.74
C TRP A 141 18.50 4.50 -11.96
N LEU A 142 17.47 5.34 -11.80
CA LEU A 142 16.58 5.70 -12.89
C LEU A 142 17.08 6.94 -13.63
N TRP A 143 17.42 8.01 -12.90
CA TRP A 143 17.83 9.27 -13.51
C TRP A 143 19.33 9.39 -13.75
N LYS A 144 20.13 8.44 -13.20
CA LYS A 144 21.58 8.36 -13.37
C LYS A 144 22.33 9.64 -12.96
N TRP A 145 21.83 10.36 -11.96
CA TRP A 145 22.49 11.56 -11.45
C TRP A 145 23.80 11.23 -10.76
N GLN A 146 24.76 12.16 -10.78
CA GLN A 146 26.03 12.01 -10.05
C GLN A 146 25.77 11.83 -8.53
N VAL A 147 26.60 11.01 -7.87
CA VAL A 147 26.41 10.66 -6.44
C VAL A 147 26.37 11.92 -5.59
N ALA A 148 27.25 12.89 -5.85
CA ALA A 148 27.36 14.11 -5.07
C ALA A 148 26.06 14.94 -5.07
N THR A 149 25.42 15.14 -6.23
CA THR A 149 24.18 15.93 -6.30
C THR A 149 22.99 15.18 -5.70
N ALA A 150 22.89 13.87 -5.96
CA ALA A 150 21.86 13.04 -5.35
C ALA A 150 21.99 13.02 -3.82
N LEU A 151 23.21 12.88 -3.30
CA LEU A 151 23.48 12.90 -1.86
C LEU A 151 23.21 14.27 -1.25
N ALA A 152 23.61 15.36 -1.90
CA ALA A 152 23.37 16.71 -1.40
C ALA A 152 21.87 16.99 -1.19
N LEU A 153 21.02 16.60 -2.15
CA LEU A 153 19.56 16.75 -2.01
C LEU A 153 18.99 15.85 -0.93
N VAL A 154 19.43 14.59 -0.86
CA VAL A 154 18.94 13.63 0.14
C VAL A 154 19.34 14.04 1.55
N VAL A 155 20.53 14.61 1.73
CA VAL A 155 20.95 15.17 3.02
C VAL A 155 20.08 16.39 3.37
N LEU A 156 19.81 17.28 2.42
CA LEU A 156 18.95 18.44 2.67
C LEU A 156 17.55 18.03 3.15
N PHE A 157 16.87 17.15 2.42
CA PHE A 157 15.54 16.67 2.81
C PHE A 157 15.60 15.77 4.05
N GLY A 158 16.61 14.90 4.14
CA GLY A 158 16.80 13.99 5.25
C GLY A 158 17.01 14.68 6.58
N VAL A 159 17.70 15.83 6.62
CA VAL A 159 17.84 16.62 7.86
C VAL A 159 16.49 17.15 8.34
N ILE A 160 15.65 17.63 7.41
CA ILE A 160 14.30 18.13 7.74
C ILE A 160 13.43 16.97 8.24
N ASP A 161 13.42 15.86 7.51
CA ASP A 161 12.63 14.68 7.85
C ASP A 161 13.07 14.05 9.18
N LEU A 162 14.39 13.97 9.44
CA LEU A 162 14.94 13.51 10.72
C LEU A 162 14.56 14.45 11.87
N GLY A 163 14.54 15.76 11.62
CA GLY A 163 14.04 16.75 12.58
C GLY A 163 12.59 16.47 12.97
N PHE A 164 11.70 16.28 11.98
CA PHE A 164 10.30 15.93 12.23
C PHE A 164 10.15 14.56 12.89
N PHE A 165 10.89 13.56 12.44
CA PHE A 165 10.84 12.22 13.00
C PHE A 165 11.28 12.20 14.47
N SER A 166 12.43 12.82 14.78
CA SER A 166 12.93 12.91 16.16
C SER A 166 11.95 13.62 17.09
N ALA A 167 11.27 14.68 16.63
CA ALA A 167 10.22 15.36 17.37
C ALA A 167 8.97 14.47 17.62
N ASN A 168 8.68 13.53 16.72
CA ASN A 168 7.56 12.60 16.86
C ASN A 168 7.91 11.33 17.64
N VAL A 169 9.18 10.90 17.67
CA VAL A 169 9.64 9.74 18.44
C VAL A 169 9.35 9.90 19.94
N VAL A 170 9.47 11.11 20.48
CA VAL A 170 9.14 11.38 21.89
C VAL A 170 7.66 11.12 22.19
N LYS A 171 6.78 11.28 21.18
CA LYS A 171 5.33 11.07 21.29
C LYS A 171 4.90 9.62 21.09
N ILE A 172 5.84 8.67 20.98
CA ILE A 172 5.52 7.23 20.94
C ILE A 172 4.67 6.83 22.15
N VAL A 173 5.06 7.29 23.34
CA VAL A 173 4.40 6.94 24.61
C VAL A 173 3.01 7.58 24.71
N GLU A 174 2.81 8.74 24.06
CA GLU A 174 1.54 9.50 24.09
C GLU A 174 0.50 8.99 23.07
N GLY A 175 0.84 8.01 22.23
CA GLY A 175 -0.08 7.44 21.25
C GLY A 175 0.57 6.93 19.96
N GLY A 176 1.81 7.32 19.69
CA GLY A 176 2.52 6.90 18.49
C GLY A 176 2.79 5.39 18.40
N TRP A 177 2.75 4.67 19.53
CA TRP A 177 2.85 3.20 19.58
C TRP A 177 1.79 2.50 18.71
N VAL A 178 0.62 3.13 18.50
CA VAL A 178 -0.47 2.56 17.70
C VAL A 178 -0.06 2.39 16.24
N SER A 179 0.55 3.42 15.65
CA SER A 179 1.10 3.36 14.28
C SER A 179 2.12 2.22 14.12
N ILE A 180 3.02 2.08 15.10
CA ILE A 180 4.05 1.03 15.12
C ILE A 180 3.41 -0.35 15.23
N THR A 181 2.36 -0.47 16.05
CA THR A 181 1.61 -1.73 16.24
C THR A 181 0.93 -2.16 14.95
N VAL A 182 0.23 -1.24 14.28
CA VAL A 182 -0.42 -1.52 12.99
C VAL A 182 0.61 -1.90 11.94
N ALA A 183 1.72 -1.17 11.84
CA ALA A 183 2.81 -1.49 10.92
C ALA A 183 3.43 -2.87 11.20
N SER A 184 3.66 -3.20 12.47
CA SER A 184 4.22 -4.50 12.88
C SER A 184 3.26 -5.65 12.59
N LEU A 185 1.97 -5.47 12.85
CA LEU A 185 0.94 -6.47 12.56
C LEU A 185 0.79 -6.71 11.05
N MET A 186 0.81 -5.65 10.25
CA MET A 186 0.83 -5.77 8.78
C MET A 186 2.10 -6.46 8.28
N GLY A 187 3.26 -6.09 8.81
CA GLY A 187 4.53 -6.73 8.50
C GLY A 187 4.54 -8.22 8.85
N LEU A 188 3.97 -8.60 10.00
CA LEU A 188 3.83 -9.99 10.42
C LEU A 188 2.93 -10.79 9.47
N ILE A 189 1.79 -10.21 9.05
CA ILE A 189 0.88 -10.83 8.09
C ILE A 189 1.58 -11.05 6.77
N MET A 190 2.25 -10.03 6.23
CA MET A 190 3.00 -10.14 4.97
C MET A 190 4.12 -11.18 5.07
N TRP A 191 4.91 -11.14 6.14
CA TRP A 191 6.01 -12.09 6.35
C TRP A 191 5.52 -13.54 6.46
N THR A 192 4.44 -13.75 7.21
CA THR A 192 3.82 -15.07 7.38
C THR A 192 3.26 -15.57 6.05
N TRP A 193 2.61 -14.70 5.27
CA TRP A 193 2.08 -15.03 3.96
C TRP A 193 3.18 -15.43 2.98
N ILE A 194 4.21 -14.59 2.83
CA ILE A 194 5.35 -14.84 1.93
C ILE A 194 6.02 -16.17 2.28
N ARG A 195 6.26 -16.44 3.57
CA ARG A 195 6.83 -17.71 4.02
C ARG A 195 5.90 -18.89 3.74
N GLY A 196 4.61 -18.75 4.01
CA GLY A 196 3.60 -19.78 3.78
C GLY A 196 3.47 -20.14 2.31
N THR A 197 3.39 -19.14 1.42
CA THR A 197 3.33 -19.33 -0.02
C THR A 197 4.61 -19.99 -0.54
N ARG A 198 5.78 -19.57 -0.06
CA ARG A 198 7.05 -20.21 -0.43
C ARG A 198 7.13 -21.67 0.00
N TYR A 199 6.71 -21.97 1.23
CA TYR A 199 6.68 -23.36 1.71
C TYR A 199 5.70 -24.23 0.93
N LEU A 200 4.51 -23.70 0.62
CA LEU A 200 3.52 -24.39 -0.21
C LEU A 200 4.06 -24.65 -1.63
N PHE A 201 4.75 -23.67 -2.21
CA PHE A 201 5.39 -23.78 -3.51
C PHE A 201 6.46 -24.89 -3.51
N ASP A 202 7.38 -24.85 -2.54
CA ASP A 202 8.44 -25.86 -2.40
C ASP A 202 7.89 -27.27 -2.17
N LYS A 203 6.80 -27.40 -1.41
CA LYS A 203 6.17 -28.71 -1.14
C LYS A 203 5.40 -29.25 -2.33
N THR A 204 4.72 -28.38 -3.08
CA THR A 204 4.05 -28.76 -4.34
C THR A 204 5.09 -29.22 -5.36
N ARG A 205 6.21 -28.50 -5.52
CA ARG A 205 7.27 -28.84 -6.47
C ARG A 205 7.94 -30.20 -6.21
N ARG A 206 8.05 -30.62 -4.94
CA ARG A 206 8.58 -31.95 -4.60
C ARG A 206 7.73 -33.10 -5.13
N ASN A 207 6.44 -32.86 -5.40
CA ASN A 207 5.52 -33.85 -5.94
C ASN A 207 5.33 -33.70 -7.47
N GLU A 208 5.92 -32.66 -8.08
CA GLU A 208 5.81 -32.41 -9.51
C GLU A 208 6.92 -33.13 -10.28
N ILE A 209 6.55 -33.68 -11.45
CA ILE A 209 7.47 -34.40 -12.31
C ILE A 209 8.14 -33.37 -13.24
N PRO A 210 9.48 -33.37 -13.37
CA PRO A 210 10.17 -32.50 -14.31
C PRO A 210 9.64 -32.68 -15.73
N LEU A 211 9.40 -31.57 -16.44
CA LEU A 211 8.79 -31.61 -17.76
C LEU A 211 9.62 -32.45 -18.75
N ASP A 212 10.95 -32.35 -18.67
CA ASP A 212 11.89 -33.14 -19.48
C ASP A 212 11.77 -34.65 -19.22
N PHE A 213 11.55 -35.03 -17.96
CA PHE A 213 11.34 -36.43 -17.60
C PHE A 213 9.99 -36.94 -18.14
N LEU A 214 8.94 -36.11 -18.10
CA LEU A 214 7.66 -36.46 -18.71
C LEU A 214 7.79 -36.57 -20.24
N ALA A 215 8.42 -35.60 -20.90
CA ALA A 215 8.61 -35.55 -22.35
C ALA A 215 9.39 -36.78 -22.84
N SER A 216 10.49 -37.14 -22.17
CA SER A 216 11.28 -38.33 -22.50
C SER A 216 10.50 -39.65 -22.33
N ASN A 217 9.62 -39.75 -21.33
CA ASN A 217 8.75 -40.93 -21.18
C ASN A 217 7.64 -40.99 -22.23
N LEU A 218 7.03 -39.86 -22.59
CA LEU A 218 6.01 -39.77 -23.64
C LEU A 218 6.58 -40.10 -25.04
N LEU A 219 7.86 -39.79 -25.29
CA LEU A 219 8.54 -40.21 -26.51
C LEU A 219 8.72 -41.73 -26.60
N LYS A 220 8.97 -42.40 -25.47
CA LYS A 220 9.11 -43.86 -25.40
C LYS A 220 7.77 -44.58 -25.55
N LYS A 221 6.71 -44.06 -24.92
CA LYS A 221 5.36 -44.62 -24.99
C LYS A 221 4.37 -43.54 -25.37
N LYS A 222 4.16 -43.39 -26.68
CA LYS A 222 3.28 -42.36 -27.24
C LYS A 222 1.82 -42.64 -26.84
N PRO A 223 1.16 -41.72 -26.11
CA PRO A 223 -0.28 -41.81 -25.87
C PRO A 223 -1.06 -41.57 -27.17
N GLN A 224 -2.35 -41.87 -27.16
CA GLN A 224 -3.21 -41.64 -28.31
C GLN A 224 -3.35 -40.12 -28.52
N LEU A 225 -3.19 -39.66 -29.77
CA LEU A 225 -3.32 -38.25 -30.11
C LEU A 225 -4.75 -37.94 -30.56
N VAL A 226 -5.28 -36.81 -30.09
CA VAL A 226 -6.56 -36.25 -30.56
C VAL A 226 -6.35 -34.88 -31.18
N SER A 227 -7.18 -34.57 -32.18
CA SER A 227 -7.15 -33.28 -32.84
C SER A 227 -7.51 -32.15 -31.88
N GLY A 228 -6.79 -31.03 -31.98
CA GLY A 228 -7.05 -29.83 -31.18
C GLY A 228 -5.80 -29.29 -30.47
N THR A 229 -6.00 -28.18 -29.76
CA THR A 229 -4.96 -27.53 -28.93
C THR A 229 -5.41 -27.49 -27.48
N ALA A 230 -4.61 -28.04 -26.58
CA ALA A 230 -4.80 -27.90 -25.13
C ALA A 230 -3.85 -26.85 -24.58
N VAL A 231 -4.34 -26.00 -23.67
CA VAL A 231 -3.55 -24.97 -22.98
C VAL A 231 -3.57 -25.27 -21.49
N PHE A 232 -2.40 -25.53 -20.90
CA PHE A 232 -2.22 -25.85 -19.49
C PHE A 232 -1.50 -24.70 -18.79
N LEU A 233 -2.24 -23.84 -18.12
CA LEU A 233 -1.66 -22.70 -17.40
C LEU A 233 -0.88 -23.19 -16.18
N THR A 234 0.42 -22.93 -16.15
CA THR A 234 1.30 -23.20 -15.00
C THR A 234 2.05 -21.94 -14.58
N SER A 235 2.32 -21.81 -13.28
CA SER A 235 3.22 -20.78 -12.75
C SER A 235 4.70 -21.20 -12.79
N ASP A 236 4.99 -22.48 -13.05
CA ASP A 236 6.34 -23.03 -13.16
C ASP A 236 6.52 -23.65 -14.57
N PRO A 237 7.39 -23.08 -15.42
CA PRO A 237 7.64 -23.60 -16.77
C PRO A 237 8.49 -24.87 -16.80
N LEU A 238 9.17 -25.23 -15.69
CA LEU A 238 10.08 -26.39 -15.65
C LEU A 238 9.38 -27.69 -15.19
N SER A 239 8.18 -27.57 -14.62
CA SER A 239 7.47 -28.68 -13.98
C SER A 239 6.21 -29.03 -14.79
N ALA A 240 5.94 -30.33 -14.96
CA ALA A 240 4.75 -30.78 -15.68
C ALA A 240 3.47 -30.35 -14.96
N PRO A 241 2.56 -29.60 -15.62
CA PRO A 241 1.33 -29.15 -14.99
C PRO A 241 0.53 -30.32 -14.43
N THR A 242 0.03 -30.19 -13.19
CA THR A 242 -0.78 -31.23 -12.54
C THR A 242 -2.02 -31.59 -13.36
N ALA A 243 -2.63 -30.62 -14.04
CA ALA A 243 -3.74 -30.83 -14.95
C ALA A 243 -3.37 -31.70 -16.16
N LEU A 244 -2.18 -31.51 -16.75
CA LEU A 244 -1.66 -32.36 -17.82
C LEU A 244 -1.43 -33.79 -17.31
N MET A 245 -0.82 -33.92 -16.14
CA MET A 245 -0.58 -35.22 -15.50
C MET A 245 -1.88 -35.98 -15.21
N HIS A 246 -2.90 -35.29 -14.71
CA HIS A 246 -4.21 -35.89 -14.44
C HIS A 246 -4.92 -36.30 -15.73
N SER A 247 -4.85 -35.46 -16.78
CA SER A 247 -5.38 -35.77 -18.10
C SER A 247 -4.74 -37.04 -18.70
N LEU A 248 -3.40 -37.12 -18.65
CA LEU A 248 -2.65 -38.29 -19.12
C LEU A 248 -2.97 -39.56 -18.31
N LYS A 249 -3.19 -39.43 -17.00
CA LYS A 249 -3.51 -40.58 -16.12
C LYS A 249 -4.88 -41.17 -16.42
N HIS A 250 -5.91 -40.33 -16.60
CA HIS A 250 -7.30 -40.78 -16.74
C HIS A 250 -7.71 -40.99 -18.18
N TYR A 251 -7.44 -40.01 -19.03
CA TYR A 251 -7.87 -40.07 -20.43
C TYR A 251 -6.87 -40.83 -21.29
N LYS A 252 -5.58 -40.87 -20.91
CA LYS A 252 -4.49 -41.51 -21.68
C LYS A 252 -4.34 -40.95 -23.10
N VAL A 253 -4.78 -39.70 -23.28
CA VAL A 253 -4.80 -38.98 -24.54
C VAL A 253 -3.97 -37.70 -24.42
N LEU A 254 -3.33 -37.29 -25.50
CA LEU A 254 -2.63 -36.00 -25.64
C LEU A 254 -3.18 -35.25 -26.87
N HIS A 255 -3.26 -33.93 -26.83
CA HIS A 255 -3.68 -33.15 -28.00
C HIS A 255 -2.52 -32.98 -28.98
N GLU A 256 -2.79 -32.70 -30.25
CA GLU A 256 -1.74 -32.43 -31.26
C GLU A 256 -0.85 -31.23 -30.89
N LYS A 257 -1.45 -30.19 -30.30
CA LYS A 257 -0.73 -29.03 -29.75
C LYS A 257 -1.03 -28.91 -28.27
N ASN A 258 0.00 -28.93 -27.43
CA ASN A 258 -0.14 -28.66 -26.00
C ASN A 258 0.75 -27.46 -25.69
N VAL A 259 0.12 -26.38 -25.24
CA VAL A 259 0.80 -25.16 -24.78
C VAL A 259 0.82 -25.21 -23.27
N ILE A 260 1.98 -25.00 -22.67
CA ILE A 260 2.21 -24.99 -21.23
C ILE A 260 2.71 -23.61 -20.85
#